data_AF-A0A1Y1LEJ5-F1
#
_entry.id   AF-A0A1Y1LEJ5-F1
#
_cell.length_a   1.000
_cell.length_b   1.000
_cell.length_c   1.000
_cell.angle_alpha   90.00
_cell.angle_beta   90.00
_cell.angle_gamma   90.00
#
_symmetry.space_group_name_H-M   'P 1'
#
loop_
_entity.id
_entity.type
_entity.pdbx_description
1 polymer ?
#
loop_
_entity_poly.entity_id
_entity_poly.type
_entity_poly.pdbx_seq_one_letter_code
_entity_poly.pdbx_strand_id
1 'polypeptide(L)'
;MEGIGVVMPVENSMKKPQHFLGCPGVLNGAMSIVVLLYAVIGFFGYLKFGDETQGTITLNFPVDEIPAQILKLLIVLSVFFTYNLQMYVALDIIWKKVDNRIVGSVKRNVTQVITRCLFVAGTVGIAAAVPNLEHIIGLVGSICLSIIGVLLPAVIETVVYWEYSFGCMRWKLIKNAFLAILAIFALISGAMESISALF
;
A
#
# COMPACT_ATOMS: atom_id res chain seq x y z
N MET A 1 2.88 -0.55 -2.58
CA MET A 1 3.13 -0.74 -1.14
C MET A 1 2.62 -2.08 -0.61
N GLU A 2 1.57 -2.65 -1.20
CA GLU A 2 0.99 -3.94 -0.78
C GLU A 2 1.96 -5.15 -0.81
N GLY A 3 3.03 -5.06 -1.59
CA GLY A 3 4.01 -6.13 -1.74
C GLY A 3 4.91 -6.39 -0.54
N ILE A 4 5.23 -5.37 0.27
CA ILE A 4 6.37 -5.45 1.24
C ILE A 4 6.18 -6.59 2.26
N GLY A 5 4.96 -6.74 2.80
CA GLY A 5 4.66 -7.79 3.77
C GLY A 5 4.57 -9.20 3.17
N VAL A 6 4.38 -9.31 1.85
CA VAL A 6 4.28 -10.59 1.15
C VAL A 6 5.58 -11.00 0.46
N VAL A 7 6.58 -10.13 0.38
CA VAL A 7 7.88 -10.45 -0.23
C VAL A 7 8.52 -11.70 0.39
N MET A 8 8.64 -11.75 1.72
CA MET A 8 9.29 -12.87 2.40
C MET A 8 8.52 -14.19 2.24
N PRO A 9 7.18 -14.26 2.44
CA PRO A 9 6.42 -15.47 2.14
C PRO A 9 6.53 -15.92 0.68
N VAL A 10 6.51 -14.97 -0.27
CA VAL A 10 6.63 -15.27 -1.70
C VAL A 10 8.02 -15.85 -2.01
N GLU A 11 9.08 -15.22 -1.51
CA GLU A 11 10.46 -15.73 -1.66
C GLU A 11 10.61 -17.14 -1.07
N ASN A 12 10.06 -17.39 0.13
CA ASN A 12 10.08 -18.71 0.78
C ASN A 12 9.29 -19.77 0.01
N SER A 13 8.32 -19.37 -0.81
CA SER A 13 7.49 -20.28 -1.62
C SER A 13 8.11 -20.59 -2.99
N MET A 14 9.22 -19.93 -3.36
CA MET A 14 9.88 -20.15 -4.64
C MET A 14 10.74 -21.41 -4.65
N LYS A 15 10.74 -22.12 -5.78
CA LYS A 15 11.64 -23.27 -6.01
C LYS A 15 13.13 -22.90 -5.91
N LYS A 16 13.48 -21.65 -6.23
CA LYS A 16 14.84 -21.11 -6.18
C LYS A 16 14.82 -19.68 -5.57
N PRO A 17 14.84 -19.55 -4.23
CA PRO A 17 14.73 -18.23 -3.57
C PRO A 17 15.89 -17.29 -3.91
N GLN A 18 17.11 -17.82 -4.13
CA GLN A 18 18.29 -17.03 -4.49
C GLN A 18 18.14 -16.21 -5.80
N HIS A 19 17.24 -16.62 -6.70
CA HIS A 19 16.96 -15.91 -7.95
C HIS A 19 15.92 -14.79 -7.79
N PHE A 20 15.34 -14.62 -6.60
CA PHE A 20 14.31 -13.60 -6.36
C PHE A 20 14.89 -12.18 -6.48
N LEU A 21 16.03 -11.93 -5.81
CA LEU A 21 16.76 -10.66 -5.81
C LEU A 21 17.96 -10.59 -6.78
N GLY A 22 18.33 -11.71 -7.43
CA GLY A 22 19.44 -11.75 -8.39
C GLY A 22 19.21 -10.87 -9.62
N CYS A 23 20.18 -10.78 -10.54
CA CYS A 23 19.99 -10.09 -11.82
C CYS A 23 20.22 -11.07 -12.99
N PRO A 24 19.22 -11.33 -13.87
CA PRO A 24 17.84 -10.84 -13.86
C PRO A 24 16.96 -11.58 -12.84
N GLY A 25 16.44 -10.85 -11.85
CA GLY A 25 15.64 -11.39 -10.77
C GLY A 25 14.14 -11.24 -11.03
N VAL A 26 13.37 -12.17 -10.49
CA VAL A 26 11.91 -12.19 -10.64
C VAL A 26 11.29 -10.89 -10.14
N LEU A 27 11.80 -10.35 -9.03
CA LEU A 27 11.29 -9.10 -8.46
C LEU A 27 11.50 -7.91 -9.41
N ASN A 28 12.71 -7.73 -9.95
CA ASN A 28 13.00 -6.60 -10.83
C ASN A 28 12.23 -6.69 -12.16
N GLY A 29 12.10 -7.90 -12.72
CA GLY A 29 11.30 -8.13 -13.92
C GLY A 29 9.82 -7.80 -13.70
N ALA A 30 9.23 -8.31 -12.61
CA ALA A 30 7.84 -8.05 -12.27
C ALA A 30 7.57 -6.55 -12.02
N MET A 31 8.44 -5.90 -11.25
CA MET A 31 8.31 -4.46 -10.97
C MET A 31 8.43 -3.62 -12.26
N SER A 32 9.34 -3.98 -13.16
CA SER A 32 9.51 -3.28 -14.44
C SER A 32 8.25 -3.37 -15.31
N ILE A 33 7.64 -4.57 -15.38
CA ILE A 33 6.38 -4.77 -16.12
C ILE A 33 5.25 -3.93 -15.51
N VAL A 34 5.11 -3.93 -14.18
CA VAL A 34 4.06 -3.16 -13.49
C VAL A 34 4.23 -1.66 -13.73
N VAL A 35 5.46 -1.14 -13.62
CA VAL A 35 5.75 0.29 -13.89
C VAL A 35 5.41 0.65 -15.33
N LEU A 36 5.78 -0.20 -16.30
CA LEU A 36 5.46 0.03 -17.71
C LEU A 36 3.94 0.05 -17.94
N LEU A 37 3.20 -0.90 -17.37
CA LEU A 37 1.75 -0.96 -17.50
C LEU A 37 1.07 0.29 -16.92
N TYR A 38 1.49 0.71 -15.72
CA TYR A 38 0.96 1.93 -15.10
C TYR A 38 1.32 3.19 -15.88
N ALA A 39 2.54 3.28 -16.42
CA ALA A 39 2.96 4.40 -17.25
C ALA A 39 2.13 4.49 -18.54
N VAL A 40 1.91 3.36 -19.23
CA VAL A 40 1.11 3.30 -20.46
C VAL A 40 -0.34 3.70 -20.18
N ILE A 41 -0.98 3.12 -19.16
CA ILE A 41 -2.37 3.43 -18.81
C ILE A 41 -2.50 4.89 -18.38
N GLY A 42 -1.58 5.40 -17.57
CA GLY A 42 -1.57 6.80 -17.13
C GLY A 42 -1.39 7.77 -18.30
N PHE A 43 -0.44 7.49 -19.19
CA PHE A 43 -0.15 8.34 -20.35
C PHE A 43 -1.33 8.40 -21.33
N PHE A 44 -1.85 7.25 -21.78
CA PHE A 44 -3.00 7.23 -22.69
C PHE A 44 -4.28 7.72 -22.02
N GLY A 45 -4.43 7.50 -20.71
CA GLY A 45 -5.54 8.02 -19.93
C GLY A 45 -5.59 9.54 -19.92
N TYR A 46 -4.46 10.19 -19.61
CA TYR A 46 -4.35 11.64 -19.64
C TYR A 46 -4.52 12.21 -21.05
N LEU A 47 -3.97 11.57 -22.09
CA LEU A 47 -4.18 12.01 -23.48
C LEU A 47 -5.66 12.00 -23.91
N LYS A 48 -6.48 11.11 -23.33
CA LYS A 48 -7.90 11.00 -23.70
C LYS A 48 -8.79 12.02 -23.00
N PHE A 49 -8.57 12.26 -21.71
CA PHE A 49 -9.44 13.10 -20.87
C PHE A 49 -8.86 14.49 -20.61
N GLY A 50 -7.56 14.71 -20.85
CA GLY A 50 -6.89 15.98 -20.64
C GLY A 50 -7.07 16.49 -19.21
N ASP A 51 -7.41 17.78 -19.10
CA ASP A 51 -7.57 18.46 -17.80
C ASP A 51 -8.90 18.12 -17.09
N GLU A 52 -9.82 17.41 -17.73
CA GLU A 52 -11.06 16.94 -17.10
C GLU A 52 -10.87 15.63 -16.29
N THR A 53 -9.64 15.10 -16.25
CA THR A 53 -9.33 13.84 -15.58
C THR A 53 -9.60 13.91 -14.08
N GLN A 54 -10.64 13.20 -13.63
CA GLN A 54 -10.92 13.00 -12.19
C GLN A 54 -9.84 12.14 -11.51
N GLY A 55 -9.74 12.21 -10.17
CA GLY A 55 -8.77 11.48 -9.34
C GLY A 55 -8.80 9.95 -9.43
N THR A 56 -9.77 9.37 -10.15
CA THR A 56 -9.70 7.98 -10.61
C THR A 56 -10.23 7.91 -12.04
N ILE A 57 -9.42 7.36 -12.95
CA ILE A 57 -9.75 7.31 -14.39
C ILE A 57 -11.09 6.63 -14.69
N THR A 58 -11.49 5.67 -13.87
CA THR A 58 -12.77 4.96 -13.97
C THR A 58 -13.99 5.88 -13.91
N LEU A 59 -13.88 7.02 -13.23
CA LEU A 59 -14.96 8.01 -13.11
C LEU A 59 -15.17 8.79 -14.41
N ASN A 60 -14.13 8.93 -15.24
CA ASN A 60 -14.20 9.69 -16.49
C ASN A 60 -14.93 8.93 -17.62
N PHE A 61 -15.15 7.63 -17.49
CA PHE A 61 -15.84 6.86 -18.53
C PHE A 61 -17.36 7.11 -18.52
N PRO A 62 -17.98 7.34 -19.70
CA PRO A 62 -19.43 7.52 -19.80
C PRO A 62 -20.19 6.28 -19.35
N VAL A 63 -21.37 6.44 -18.75
CA VAL A 63 -22.18 5.31 -18.26
C VAL A 63 -23.02 4.70 -19.39
N ASP A 64 -23.22 5.42 -20.48
CA ASP A 64 -24.12 5.01 -21.56
C ASP A 64 -23.50 3.93 -22.48
N GLU A 65 -22.18 3.80 -22.48
CA GLU A 65 -21.48 2.82 -23.30
C GLU A 65 -21.35 1.45 -22.60
N ILE A 66 -21.83 0.40 -23.27
CA ILE A 66 -21.68 -1.00 -22.82
C ILE A 66 -20.25 -1.36 -22.38
N PRO A 67 -19.16 -1.05 -23.13
CA PRO A 67 -17.80 -1.38 -22.70
C PRO A 67 -17.41 -0.67 -21.39
N ALA A 68 -17.83 0.58 -21.18
CA ALA A 68 -17.55 1.31 -19.96
C ALA A 68 -18.32 0.75 -18.76
N GLN A 69 -19.55 0.28 -18.96
CA GLN A 69 -20.32 -0.40 -17.91
C GLN A 69 -19.66 -1.72 -17.48
N ILE A 70 -19.19 -2.52 -18.44
CA ILE A 70 -18.47 -3.78 -18.15
C ILE A 70 -17.20 -3.48 -17.35
N LEU A 71 -16.41 -2.48 -17.76
CA LEU A 71 -15.21 -2.05 -17.03
C LEU A 71 -15.53 -1.65 -15.58
N LYS A 72 -16.55 -0.80 -15.38
CA LYS A 72 -16.98 -0.37 -14.03
C LYS A 72 -17.40 -1.56 -13.18
N LEU A 73 -18.17 -2.51 -13.74
CA LEU A 73 -18.59 -3.71 -13.03
C LEU A 73 -17.39 -4.58 -12.62
N LEU A 74 -16.44 -4.82 -13.54
CA LEU A 74 -15.23 -5.59 -13.25
C LEU A 74 -14.37 -4.95 -12.17
N ILE A 75 -14.25 -3.61 -12.17
CA ILE A 75 -13.49 -2.88 -11.15
C ILE A 75 -14.18 -3.01 -9.78
N VAL A 76 -15.50 -2.81 -9.71
CA VAL A 76 -16.24 -2.97 -8.45
C VAL A 76 -16.12 -4.39 -7.92
N LEU A 77 -16.22 -5.39 -8.80
CA LEU A 77 -16.06 -6.80 -8.43
C LEU A 77 -14.63 -7.09 -7.93
N SER A 78 -13.61 -6.57 -8.60
CA SER A 78 -12.21 -6.69 -8.18
C SER A 78 -11.98 -6.05 -6.81
N VAL A 79 -12.48 -4.82 -6.60
CA VAL A 79 -12.34 -4.10 -5.32
C VAL A 79 -13.06 -4.85 -4.20
N PHE A 80 -14.25 -5.41 -4.47
CA PHE A 80 -14.98 -6.23 -3.51
C PHE A 80 -14.17 -7.44 -3.04
N PHE A 81 -13.57 -8.20 -3.97
CA PHE A 81 -12.74 -9.35 -3.58
C PHE A 81 -11.46 -8.93 -2.85
N THR A 82 -10.77 -7.89 -3.34
CA THR A 82 -9.55 -7.37 -2.70
C THR A 82 -9.82 -6.87 -1.28
N TYR A 83 -10.91 -6.15 -1.06
CA TYR A 83 -11.30 -5.66 0.27
C TYR A 83 -11.47 -6.82 1.26
N ASN A 84 -12.16 -7.89 0.87
CA ASN A 84 -12.36 -9.06 1.73
C ASN A 84 -11.03 -9.72 2.11
N LEU A 85 -10.09 -9.86 1.16
CA LEU A 85 -8.78 -10.45 1.41
C LEU A 85 -7.91 -9.59 2.34
N GLN A 86 -7.86 -8.28 2.10
CA GLN A 86 -7.08 -7.35 2.93
C GLN A 86 -7.65 -7.26 4.35
N MET A 87 -8.97 -7.21 4.46
CA MET A 87 -9.69 -7.17 5.74
C MET A 87 -9.42 -8.41 6.59
N TYR A 88 -9.37 -9.59 5.97
CA TYR A 88 -9.03 -10.84 6.66
C TYR A 88 -7.65 -10.78 7.31
N VAL A 89 -6.63 -10.32 6.57
CA VAL A 89 -5.25 -10.21 7.08
C VAL A 89 -5.17 -9.20 8.23
N ALA A 90 -5.79 -8.04 8.08
CA ALA A 90 -5.81 -7.01 9.13
C ALA A 90 -6.48 -7.52 10.43
N LEU A 91 -7.64 -8.19 10.29
CA LEU A 91 -8.36 -8.77 11.42
C LEU A 91 -7.59 -9.90 12.09
N ASP A 92 -6.90 -10.76 11.34
CA ASP A 92 -6.10 -11.84 11.92
C ASP A 92 -4.95 -11.29 12.79
N ILE A 93 -4.28 -10.22 12.34
CA ILE A 93 -3.22 -9.55 13.09
C ILE A 93 -3.77 -8.93 14.39
N ILE A 94 -4.90 -8.25 14.32
CA ILE A 94 -5.55 -7.64 15.50
C ILE A 94 -6.04 -8.72 16.45
N TRP A 95 -6.67 -9.76 15.91
CA TRP A 95 -7.19 -10.87 16.67
C TRP A 95 -6.08 -11.56 17.47
N LYS A 96 -4.94 -11.87 16.86
CA LYS A 96 -3.78 -12.45 17.57
C LYS A 96 -3.31 -11.63 18.78
N LYS A 97 -3.45 -10.29 18.75
CA LYS A 97 -3.11 -9.43 19.89
C LYS A 97 -4.19 -9.43 20.98
N VAL A 98 -5.46 -9.49 20.58
CA VAL A 98 -6.62 -9.47 21.49
C VAL A 98 -6.84 -10.84 22.15
N ASP A 99 -6.59 -11.90 21.41
CA ASP A 99 -6.88 -13.28 21.76
C ASP A 99 -6.18 -13.74 23.04
N ASN A 100 -4.91 -13.35 23.19
CA ASN A 100 -4.08 -13.68 24.35
C ASN A 100 -4.60 -13.08 25.67
N ARG A 101 -5.61 -12.19 25.63
CA ARG A 101 -6.18 -11.52 26.80
C ARG A 101 -7.57 -12.03 27.19
N ILE A 102 -8.13 -13.00 26.46
CA ILE A 102 -9.51 -13.47 26.67
C ILE A 102 -9.52 -14.94 27.07
N VAL A 103 -10.09 -15.22 28.25
CA VAL A 103 -10.30 -16.58 28.76
C VAL A 103 -11.78 -16.94 28.64
N GLY A 104 -12.09 -18.04 27.94
CA GLY A 104 -13.43 -18.60 27.77
C GLY A 104 -13.95 -18.60 26.31
N SER A 105 -14.41 -19.76 25.84
CA SER A 105 -14.80 -20.00 24.43
C SER A 105 -15.98 -19.14 23.94
N VAL A 106 -16.99 -18.90 24.79
CA VAL A 106 -18.16 -18.07 24.43
C VAL A 106 -17.76 -16.59 24.32
N LYS A 107 -16.99 -16.08 25.27
CA LYS A 107 -16.48 -14.69 25.24
C LYS A 107 -15.55 -14.46 24.05
N ARG A 108 -14.81 -15.49 23.64
CA ARG A 108 -13.94 -15.47 22.46
C ARG A 108 -14.74 -15.25 21.17
N ASN A 109 -15.78 -16.06 20.91
CA ASN A 109 -16.61 -15.90 19.70
C ASN A 109 -17.31 -14.54 19.65
N VAL A 110 -17.88 -14.08 20.77
CA VAL A 110 -18.54 -12.77 20.84
C VAL A 110 -17.55 -11.64 20.59
N THR A 111 -16.37 -11.70 21.20
CA THR A 111 -15.34 -10.66 21.00
C THR A 111 -14.81 -10.67 19.57
N GLN A 112 -14.72 -11.84 18.93
CA GLN A 112 -14.33 -11.94 17.52
C GLN A 112 -15.36 -11.27 16.60
N VAL A 113 -16.65 -11.48 16.83
CA VAL A 113 -17.70 -10.81 16.03
C VAL A 113 -17.68 -9.30 16.28
N ILE A 114 -17.56 -8.87 17.54
CA ILE A 114 -17.52 -7.43 17.89
C ILE A 114 -16.31 -6.74 17.25
N THR A 115 -15.11 -7.33 17.34
CA THR A 115 -13.91 -6.75 16.74
C THR A 115 -14.02 -6.64 15.22
N ARG A 116 -14.63 -7.63 14.56
CA ARG A 116 -14.92 -7.58 13.12
C ARG A 116 -15.92 -6.48 12.77
N CYS A 117 -17.06 -6.42 13.47
CA CYS A 117 -18.07 -5.39 13.25
C CYS A 117 -17.52 -3.99 13.49
N LEU A 118 -16.73 -3.78 14.54
CA LEU A 118 -16.12 -2.50 14.86
C LEU A 118 -15.14 -2.05 13.77
N PHE A 119 -14.34 -2.98 13.24
CA PHE A 119 -13.39 -2.66 12.18
C PHE A 119 -14.08 -2.34 10.85
N VAL A 120 -15.12 -3.09 10.47
CA VAL A 120 -15.94 -2.78 9.29
C VAL A 120 -16.69 -1.46 9.47
N ALA A 121 -17.25 -1.20 10.65
CA ALA A 121 -17.90 0.07 10.95
C ALA A 121 -16.91 1.24 10.84
N GLY A 122 -15.66 1.05 11.27
CA GLY A 122 -14.60 2.03 11.12
C GLY A 122 -14.27 2.35 9.66
N THR A 123 -14.13 1.33 8.80
CA THR A 123 -13.85 1.54 7.37
C THR A 123 -15.02 2.22 6.66
N VAL A 124 -16.26 1.85 6.98
CA VAL A 124 -17.47 2.52 6.44
C VAL A 124 -17.59 3.95 6.96
N GLY A 125 -17.26 4.20 8.22
CA GLY A 125 -17.25 5.55 8.79
C GLY A 125 -16.27 6.48 8.08
N ILE A 126 -15.06 5.98 7.80
CA ILE A 126 -14.07 6.72 7.00
C ILE A 126 -14.60 6.95 5.58
N ALA A 127 -15.18 5.92 4.94
CA ALA A 127 -15.73 6.06 3.59
C ALA A 127 -16.86 7.11 3.50
N ALA A 128 -17.70 7.24 4.54
CA ALA A 128 -18.77 8.24 4.60
C ALA A 128 -18.25 9.66 4.88
N ALA A 129 -17.14 9.79 5.60
CA ALA A 129 -16.56 11.09 5.97
C ALA A 129 -15.71 11.72 4.84
N VAL A 130 -15.33 10.93 3.83
CA VAL A 130 -14.31 11.33 2.85
C VAL A 130 -14.93 11.57 1.47
N PRO A 131 -15.08 12.83 1.04
CA PRO A 131 -15.66 13.16 -0.26
C PRO A 131 -14.66 12.99 -1.42
N ASN A 132 -13.36 13.20 -1.18
CA ASN A 132 -12.31 13.21 -2.21
C ASN A 132 -11.31 12.08 -1.99
N LEU A 133 -11.40 11.01 -2.80
CA LEU A 133 -10.53 9.83 -2.69
C LEU A 133 -9.07 10.12 -3.04
N GLU A 134 -8.82 11.03 -3.98
CA GLU A 134 -7.47 11.36 -4.46
C GLU A 134 -6.55 11.85 -3.34
N HIS A 135 -7.00 12.85 -2.57
CA HIS A 135 -6.20 13.42 -1.49
C HIS A 135 -5.91 12.41 -0.38
N ILE A 136 -6.87 11.54 -0.06
CA ILE A 136 -6.65 10.48 0.95
C ILE A 136 -5.66 9.43 0.45
N ILE A 137 -5.74 9.03 -0.82
CA ILE A 137 -4.77 8.09 -1.40
C ILE A 137 -3.37 8.71 -1.37
N GLY A 138 -3.23 10.00 -1.70
CA GLY A 138 -1.98 10.74 -1.59
C GLY A 138 -1.45 10.84 -0.15
N LEU A 139 -2.32 11.15 0.82
CA LEU A 139 -1.97 11.26 2.24
C LEU A 139 -1.55 9.91 2.83
N VAL A 140 -2.39 8.89 2.68
CA VAL A 140 -2.11 7.55 3.19
C VAL A 140 -0.87 6.98 2.51
N GLY A 141 -0.72 7.20 1.20
CA GLY A 141 0.46 6.83 0.45
C GLY A 141 1.72 7.49 1.00
N SER A 142 1.73 8.82 1.15
CA SER A 142 2.90 9.56 1.66
C SER A 142 3.27 9.17 3.09
N ILE A 143 2.30 8.99 3.99
CA ILE A 143 2.56 8.58 5.37
C ILE A 143 3.07 7.14 5.43
N CYS A 144 2.32 6.20 4.86
CA CYS A 144 2.62 4.78 4.97
C CYS A 144 3.91 4.43 4.20
N LEU A 145 4.07 4.91 2.96
CA LEU A 145 5.25 4.62 2.14
C LEU A 145 6.51 5.22 2.75
N SER A 146 6.46 6.46 3.24
CA SER A 146 7.63 7.10 3.84
C SER A 146 8.06 6.37 5.11
N ILE A 147 7.12 5.99 5.97
CA ILE A 147 7.44 5.32 7.25
C ILE A 147 7.83 3.85 7.03
N ILE A 148 6.96 3.04 6.43
CA ILE A 148 7.14 1.59 6.33
C ILE A 148 7.97 1.21 5.10
N GLY A 149 7.79 1.93 3.98
CA GLY A 149 8.44 1.60 2.71
C GLY A 149 9.89 2.06 2.61
N VAL A 150 10.24 3.19 3.22
CA VAL A 150 11.57 3.80 3.06
C VAL A 150 12.30 3.96 4.40
N LEU A 151 11.69 4.61 5.38
CA LEU A 151 12.35 4.96 6.64
C LEU A 151 12.67 3.72 7.48
N LEU A 152 11.72 2.80 7.66
CA LEU A 152 11.90 1.60 8.48
C LEU A 152 13.00 0.68 7.91
N PRO A 153 13.04 0.34 6.61
CA PRO A 153 14.16 -0.40 6.03
C PRO A 153 15.50 0.31 6.17
N ALA A 154 15.55 1.64 5.98
CA ALA A 154 16.79 2.42 6.12
C ALA A 154 17.30 2.43 7.58
N VAL A 155 16.39 2.52 8.56
CA VAL A 155 16.74 2.44 9.98
C VAL A 155 17.20 1.04 10.34
N ILE A 156 16.49 -0.01 9.93
CA ILE A 156 16.87 -1.40 10.20
C ILE A 156 18.26 -1.69 9.60
N GLU A 157 18.51 -1.32 8.35
CA GLU A 157 19.83 -1.51 7.74
C GLU A 157 20.91 -0.75 8.51
N THR A 158 20.63 0.47 8.98
CA THR A 158 21.59 1.26 9.77
C THR A 158 21.90 0.61 11.12
N VAL A 159 20.88 0.07 11.81
CA VAL A 159 21.05 -0.60 13.11
C VAL A 159 21.77 -1.95 12.95
N VAL A 160 21.40 -2.75 11.94
CA VAL A 160 22.02 -4.06 11.69
C VAL A 160 23.50 -3.91 11.34
N TYR A 161 23.85 -2.92 10.51
CA TYR A 161 25.25 -2.64 10.17
C TYR A 161 25.95 -1.72 11.18
N TRP A 162 25.38 -1.45 12.36
CA TRP A 162 26.03 -0.63 13.38
C TRP A 162 27.22 -1.35 14.03
N GLU A 163 27.09 -2.66 14.26
CA GLU A 163 28.15 -3.50 14.81
C GLU A 163 29.12 -4.03 13.74
N TYR A 164 28.72 -3.99 12.47
CA TYR A 164 29.54 -4.37 11.32
C TYR A 164 30.17 -3.13 10.67
N SER A 165 31.26 -3.31 9.91
CA SER A 165 31.84 -2.19 9.16
C SER A 165 30.86 -1.68 8.08
N PHE A 166 30.63 -0.37 8.03
CA PHE A 166 29.77 0.31 7.05
C PHE A 166 30.28 0.27 5.58
N GLY A 167 31.32 -0.53 5.29
CA GLY A 167 31.97 -0.62 3.99
C GLY A 167 32.93 0.53 3.70
N CYS A 168 33.51 0.55 2.50
CA CYS A 168 34.40 1.62 2.06
C CYS A 168 33.66 2.98 2.10
N MET A 169 34.28 3.98 2.73
CA MET A 169 33.80 5.37 2.82
C MET A 169 32.43 5.57 3.51
N ARG A 170 31.94 4.61 4.32
CA ARG A 170 30.59 4.69 4.95
C ARG A 170 29.45 4.92 3.95
N TRP A 171 29.61 4.47 2.70
CA TRP A 171 28.62 4.66 1.63
C TRP A 171 27.20 4.21 2.03
N LYS A 172 27.09 3.10 2.78
CA LYS A 172 25.80 2.61 3.28
C LYS A 172 25.09 3.60 4.19
N LEU A 173 25.83 4.31 5.05
CA LEU A 173 25.29 5.34 5.95
C LEU A 173 24.82 6.56 5.16
N ILE A 174 25.59 7.00 4.16
CA ILE A 174 25.22 8.13 3.30
C ILE A 174 23.95 7.81 2.51
N LYS A 175 23.88 6.61 1.91
CA LYS A 175 22.69 6.11 1.21
C LYS A 175 21.46 6.10 2.12
N ASN A 176 21.58 5.54 3.33
CA ASN A 176 20.46 5.45 4.27
C ASN A 176 20.02 6.83 4.79
N ALA A 177 20.97 7.73 5.05
CA ALA A 177 20.67 9.11 5.42
C ALA A 177 19.92 9.84 4.28
N PHE A 178 20.35 9.66 3.03
CA PHE A 178 19.66 10.21 1.87
C PHE A 178 18.23 9.67 1.74
N LEU A 179 18.03 8.36 1.88
CA LEU A 179 16.70 7.73 1.85
C LEU A 179 15.80 8.25 2.98
N ALA A 180 16.34 8.43 4.18
CA ALA A 180 15.59 8.97 5.31
C ALA A 180 15.16 10.44 5.08
N ILE A 181 16.05 11.27 4.54
CA ILE A 181 15.73 12.66 4.17
C ILE A 181 14.63 12.69 3.10
N LEU A 182 14.74 11.83 2.07
CA LEU A 182 13.73 11.72 1.01
C LEU A 182 12.38 11.28 1.58
N ALA A 183 12.37 10.32 2.52
CA ALA A 183 11.14 9.89 3.19
C ALA A 183 10.49 11.03 4.00
N ILE A 184 11.28 11.81 4.75
CA ILE A 184 10.76 12.97 5.50
C ILE A 184 10.21 14.03 4.54
N PHE A 185 10.91 14.30 3.43
CA PHE A 185 10.45 15.24 2.43
C PHE A 185 9.12 14.79 1.79
N ALA A 186 9.01 13.52 1.40
CA ALA A 186 7.79 12.95 0.83
C ALA A 186 6.61 13.00 1.83
N LEU A 187 6.89 12.74 3.12
CA LEU A 187 5.90 12.86 4.18
C LEU A 187 5.38 14.30 4.34
N ILE A 188 6.28 15.28 4.40
CA ILE A 188 5.91 16.70 4.57
C ILE A 188 5.14 17.19 3.35
N SER A 189 5.63 16.92 2.14
CA SER A 189 4.95 17.32 0.91
C SER A 189 3.55 16.71 0.82
N GLY A 190 3.41 15.39 1.07
CA GLY A 190 2.09 14.74 1.02
C GLY A 190 1.13 15.23 2.12
N ALA A 191 1.64 15.52 3.32
CA ALA A 191 0.82 16.09 4.40
C ALA A 191 0.36 17.51 4.06
N MET A 192 1.24 18.34 3.49
CA MET A 192 0.89 19.71 3.09
C MET A 192 -0.20 19.74 2.03
N GLU A 193 -0.05 18.97 0.94
CA GLU A 193 -1.06 18.89 -0.14
C GLU A 193 -2.43 18.44 0.37
N SER A 194 -2.43 17.50 1.31
CA SER A 194 -3.67 16.96 1.84
C SER A 194 -4.37 17.91 2.82
N ILE A 195 -3.61 18.73 3.55
CA ILE A 195 -4.14 19.77 4.44
C ILE A 195 -4.64 20.96 3.63
N SER A 196 -3.91 21.40 2.61
CA SER A 196 -4.35 22.49 1.71
C SER A 196 -5.58 22.12 0.90
N ALA A 197 -5.81 20.83 0.62
CA ALA A 197 -7.03 20.37 -0.03
C ALA A 197 -8.26 20.34 0.90
N LEU A 198 -8.07 20.46 2.22
CA LEU A 198 -9.14 20.42 3.22
C LEU A 198 -9.66 21.83 3.60
N PHE A 199 -8.93 22.89 3.25
CA PHE A 199 -9.22 24.30 3.56
C PHE A 199 -9.30 25.14 2.29
#